data_AF-A0A318MFE0-F1
#
_entry.id   AF-A0A318MFE0-F1
#
_cell.length_a   1.000
_cell.length_b   1.000
_cell.length_c   1.000
_cell.angle_alpha   90.00
_cell.angle_beta   90.00
_cell.angle_gamma   90.00
#
_symmetry.space_group_name_H-M   'P 1'
#
loop_
_entity.id
_entity.type
_entity.pdbx_description
1 polymer ?
#
loop_
_entity_poly.entity_id
_entity_poly.type
_entity_poly.pdbx_seq_one_letter_code
_entity_poly.pdbx_strand_id
1 'polypeptide(L)'
;MAREIRGHAMPDPKVYVPTPQDPEPNQSGGTVPWASQGGGSGPNQGPGFAFDAEQLGRIAETWQGLAERFTDAERNASFLIEADGPGLEYASQGNAEKVRSSGVALRETLSQRAQYCRTMAERFREASGAYLNQEDEASTEIRSDGGKF
;
A
#
# COMPACT_ATOMS: atom_id res chain seq x y z
N MET A 1 51.67 7.21 -12.13
CA MET A 1 50.91 5.95 -12.31
C MET A 1 49.77 5.96 -11.30
N ALA A 2 48.54 6.22 -11.76
CA ALA A 2 47.37 6.32 -10.89
C ALA A 2 46.82 4.91 -10.58
N ARG A 3 46.60 4.60 -9.29
CA ARG A 3 45.95 3.37 -8.86
C ARG A 3 44.47 3.43 -9.26
N GLU A 4 44.08 2.56 -10.17
CA GLU A 4 42.70 2.31 -10.55
C GLU A 4 41.94 1.75 -9.34
N ILE A 5 40.95 2.48 -8.83
CA ILE A 5 40.01 1.98 -7.82
C ILE A 5 38.95 1.18 -8.59
N ARG A 6 39.14 -0.14 -8.70
CA ARG A 6 38.08 -1.04 -9.19
C ARG A 6 36.95 -1.06 -8.18
N GLY A 7 35.89 -0.31 -8.45
CA GLY A 7 34.62 -0.44 -7.75
C GLY A 7 34.00 -1.81 -8.07
N HIS A 8 34.05 -2.74 -7.12
CA HIS A 8 33.19 -3.91 -7.17
C HIS A 8 31.79 -3.49 -6.70
N ALA A 9 30.90 -3.18 -7.65
CA ALA A 9 29.48 -3.06 -7.39
C ALA A 9 28.87 -4.45 -7.22
N MET A 10 29.21 -5.14 -6.13
CA MET A 10 28.42 -6.27 -5.66
C MET A 10 27.18 -5.67 -4.97
N PRO A 11 25.95 -6.06 -5.35
CA PRO A 11 24.77 -5.64 -4.62
C PRO A 11 24.92 -6.11 -3.17
N ASP A 12 24.81 -5.17 -2.22
CA ASP A 12 24.78 -5.50 -0.81
C ASP A 12 23.56 -6.42 -0.58
N PRO A 13 23.73 -7.64 -0.04
CA PRO A 13 22.62 -8.57 0.20
C PRO A 13 21.59 -8.03 1.20
N LYS A 14 21.84 -6.88 1.84
CA LYS A 14 20.87 -6.15 2.66
C LYS A 14 19.97 -5.20 1.87
N VAL A 15 20.26 -4.95 0.60
CA VAL A 15 19.38 -4.19 -0.29
C VAL A 15 18.36 -5.17 -0.87
N TYR A 16 17.10 -4.97 -0.52
CA TYR A 16 16.00 -5.71 -1.12
C TYR A 16 15.97 -5.45 -2.63
N VAL A 17 16.30 -6.48 -3.41
CA VAL A 17 16.09 -6.52 -4.86
C VAL A 17 14.81 -7.36 -5.07
N PRO A 18 13.70 -6.78 -5.54
CA PRO A 18 12.52 -7.58 -5.88
C PRO A 18 12.88 -8.48 -7.06
N THR A 19 12.89 -9.79 -6.85
CA THR A 19 12.93 -10.77 -7.94
C THR A 19 11.62 -10.67 -8.71
N PRO A 20 11.63 -10.64 -10.05
CA PRO A 20 10.42 -10.84 -10.84
C PRO A 20 9.92 -12.26 -10.56
N GLN A 21 8.92 -12.40 -9.69
CA GLN A 21 8.19 -13.65 -9.55
C GLN A 21 7.17 -13.68 -10.69
N ASP A 22 7.29 -14.71 -11.55
CA ASP A 22 6.14 -15.18 -12.32
C ASP A 22 4.96 -15.36 -11.37
N PRO A 23 3.73 -14.95 -11.75
CA PRO A 23 2.60 -14.92 -10.84
C PRO A 23 2.14 -16.34 -10.53
N GLU A 24 2.69 -16.95 -9.48
CA GLU A 24 2.09 -18.13 -8.87
C GLU A 24 0.85 -17.73 -8.03
N PRO A 25 -0.20 -18.57 -8.04
CA PRO A 25 -1.47 -18.22 -7.44
C PRO A 25 -1.40 -18.30 -5.92
N ASN A 26 -1.81 -17.22 -5.27
CA ASN A 26 -2.29 -17.19 -3.89
C ASN A 26 -1.38 -17.84 -2.82
N GLN A 27 -0.41 -17.07 -2.31
CA GLN A 27 0.15 -17.30 -0.98
C GLN A 27 -0.07 -16.08 -0.10
N SER A 28 -1.31 -15.91 0.36
CA SER A 28 -1.67 -15.08 1.50
C SER A 28 -1.09 -15.68 2.78
N GLY A 29 0.18 -15.43 3.07
CA GLY A 29 0.86 -15.90 4.30
C GLY A 29 1.66 -14.83 5.06
N GLY A 30 1.73 -13.61 4.54
CA GLY A 30 2.35 -12.49 5.26
C GLY A 30 1.34 -11.83 6.18
N THR A 31 1.52 -11.95 7.50
CA THR A 31 0.88 -11.06 8.46
C THR A 31 1.35 -9.63 8.17
N VAL A 32 0.53 -8.87 7.44
CA VAL A 32 0.73 -7.44 7.31
C VAL A 32 0.59 -6.81 8.70
N PRO A 33 1.52 -5.95 9.16
CA PRO A 33 1.56 -5.46 10.55
C PRO A 33 0.28 -4.76 11.04
N TRP A 34 -0.59 -4.31 10.14
CA TRP A 34 -1.89 -3.74 10.48
C TRP A 34 -2.97 -4.79 10.76
N ALA A 35 -2.84 -6.01 10.24
CA ALA A 35 -3.78 -7.11 10.51
C ALA A 35 -3.75 -7.53 12.00
N SER A 36 -2.62 -7.32 12.67
CA SER A 36 -2.48 -7.52 14.12
C SER A 36 -3.02 -6.37 14.98
N GLN A 37 -3.40 -5.23 14.37
CA GLN A 37 -3.85 -4.04 15.11
C GLN A 37 -5.38 -3.98 15.30
N GLY A 38 -6.14 -4.85 14.63
CA GLY A 38 -7.54 -5.09 14.93
C GLY A 38 -7.67 -6.04 16.12
N GLY A 39 -7.64 -5.50 17.34
CA GLY A 39 -8.02 -6.25 18.54
C GLY A 39 -9.49 -6.63 18.47
N GLY A 40 -9.79 -7.78 17.89
CA GLY A 40 -11.13 -8.34 17.78
C GLY A 40 -11.01 -9.80 17.38
N SER A 41 -11.70 -10.66 18.13
CA SER A 41 -11.78 -12.11 18.05
C SER A 41 -11.41 -12.72 16.69
N GLY A 42 -10.55 -13.74 16.73
CA GLY A 42 -9.99 -14.41 15.55
C GLY A 42 -11.02 -14.89 14.52
N PRO A 43 -10.57 -15.36 13.34
CA PRO A 43 -11.43 -15.63 12.20
C PRO A 43 -12.62 -16.50 12.61
N ASN A 44 -13.81 -15.98 12.33
CA ASN A 44 -15.08 -16.65 12.61
C ASN A 44 -15.06 -18.02 11.91
N GLN A 45 -15.06 -19.13 12.66
CA GLN A 45 -15.01 -20.49 12.10
C GLN A 45 -16.39 -21.01 11.64
N GLY A 46 -17.41 -20.14 11.58
CA GLY A 46 -18.74 -20.45 11.05
C GLY A 46 -18.88 -20.11 9.56
N PRO A 47 -20.02 -20.44 8.91
CA PRO A 47 -20.31 -20.10 7.51
C PRO A 47 -20.50 -18.59 7.24
N GLY A 48 -20.10 -17.75 8.19
CA GLY A 48 -20.10 -16.30 8.06
C GLY A 48 -18.78 -15.81 7.49
N PHE A 49 -18.78 -14.54 7.15
CA PHE A 49 -17.59 -13.85 6.71
C PHE A 49 -16.47 -13.81 7.77
N ALA A 50 -15.21 -13.76 7.31
CA ALA A 50 -14.03 -13.76 8.17
C ALA A 50 -13.82 -12.46 8.97
N PHE A 51 -14.41 -11.35 8.52
CA PHE A 51 -14.32 -10.04 9.15
C PHE A 51 -15.72 -9.45 9.31
N ASP A 52 -16.00 -8.77 10.41
CA ASP A 52 -17.23 -8.00 10.57
C ASP A 52 -17.17 -6.64 9.83
N ALA A 53 -18.32 -5.97 9.68
CA ALA A 53 -18.41 -4.71 8.95
C ALA A 53 -17.54 -3.58 9.56
N GLU A 54 -17.37 -3.58 10.88
CA GLU A 54 -16.53 -2.61 11.61
C GLU A 54 -15.04 -2.86 11.35
N GLN A 55 -14.62 -4.13 11.37
CA GLN A 55 -13.28 -4.57 10.98
C GLN A 55 -12.99 -4.16 9.54
N LEU A 56 -13.90 -4.40 8.59
CA LEU A 56 -13.74 -3.97 7.20
C LEU A 56 -13.60 -2.44 7.08
N GLY A 57 -14.38 -1.68 7.86
CA GLY A 57 -14.27 -0.23 7.95
C GLY A 57 -12.89 0.24 8.42
N ARG A 58 -12.37 -0.32 9.52
CA ARG A 58 -11.03 0.00 10.04
C ARG A 58 -9.92 -0.33 9.05
N ILE A 59 -10.07 -1.44 8.31
CA ILE A 59 -9.11 -1.83 7.26
C ILE A 59 -9.12 -0.80 6.13
N ALA A 60 -10.30 -0.34 5.70
CA ALA A 60 -10.42 0.70 4.68
C ALA A 60 -9.76 2.02 5.12
N GLU A 61 -9.96 2.43 6.37
CA GLU A 61 -9.30 3.62 6.94
C GLU A 61 -7.79 3.49 6.97
N THR A 62 -7.27 2.30 7.31
CA THR A 62 -5.83 2.04 7.30
C THR A 62 -5.24 2.19 5.90
N TRP A 63 -5.90 1.64 4.88
CA TRP A 63 -5.50 1.82 3.49
C TRP A 63 -5.56 3.28 3.04
N GLN A 64 -6.60 4.01 3.45
CA GLN A 64 -6.74 5.42 3.18
C GLN A 64 -5.59 6.23 3.79
N GLY A 65 -5.25 5.98 5.06
CA GLY A 65 -4.13 6.64 5.74
C GLY A 65 -2.78 6.33 5.09
N LEU A 66 -2.60 5.11 4.55
CA LEU A 66 -1.40 4.77 3.78
C LEU A 66 -1.34 5.53 2.44
N ALA A 67 -2.47 5.70 1.75
CA ALA A 67 -2.54 6.49 0.52
C ALA A 67 -2.16 7.96 0.77
N GLU A 68 -2.61 8.53 1.88
CA GLU A 68 -2.27 9.90 2.29
C GLU A 68 -0.77 10.04 2.54
N ARG A 69 -0.16 9.10 3.28
CA ARG A 69 1.30 9.10 3.50
C ARG A 69 2.10 9.03 2.20
N PHE A 70 1.66 8.23 1.22
CA PHE A 70 2.33 8.19 -0.09
C PHE A 70 2.14 9.50 -0.87
N THR A 71 0.97 10.13 -0.77
CA THR A 71 0.70 11.44 -1.38
C THR A 71 1.60 12.52 -0.75
N ASP A 72 1.81 12.47 0.56
CA ASP A 72 2.71 13.39 1.27
C ASP A 72 4.17 13.19 0.86
N ALA A 73 4.59 11.92 0.75
CA ALA A 73 5.91 11.58 0.23
C ALA A 73 6.11 12.04 -1.22
N GLU A 74 5.06 11.98 -2.05
CA GLU A 74 5.10 12.47 -3.43
C GLU A 74 5.39 13.97 -3.50
N ARG A 75 4.76 14.75 -2.60
CA ARG A 75 5.05 16.19 -2.46
C ARG A 75 6.52 16.42 -2.09
N ASN A 76 7.06 15.64 -1.16
CA ASN A 76 8.48 15.74 -0.79
C ASN A 76 9.43 15.30 -1.91
N ALA A 77 9.07 14.29 -2.70
CA ALA A 77 9.87 13.83 -3.84
C ALA A 77 10.03 14.92 -4.92
N SER A 78 9.11 15.88 -4.99
CA SER A 78 9.20 17.01 -5.92
C SER A 78 10.44 17.87 -5.67
N PHE A 79 10.94 17.96 -4.43
CA PHE A 79 12.20 18.65 -4.14
C PHE A 79 13.43 18.01 -4.80
N LEU A 80 13.40 16.70 -5.05
CA LEU A 80 14.49 16.01 -5.76
C LEU A 80 14.46 16.34 -7.26
N ILE A 81 13.28 16.57 -7.81
CA ILE A 81 13.08 16.93 -9.22
C ILE A 81 13.57 18.36 -9.49
N GLU A 82 13.53 19.22 -8.48
CA GLU A 82 14.01 20.60 -8.53
C GLU A 82 15.48 20.74 -8.12
N ALA A 83 16.18 19.63 -7.84
CA ALA A 83 17.56 19.68 -7.38
C ALA A 83 18.50 20.27 -8.45
N ASP A 84 19.39 21.16 -8.00
CA ASP A 84 20.47 21.75 -8.78
C ASP A 84 21.84 21.28 -8.30
N GLY A 85 22.81 21.34 -9.21
CA GLY A 85 24.20 21.00 -8.91
C GLY A 85 24.85 22.08 -8.05
N PRO A 86 25.68 21.74 -7.05
CA PRO A 86 26.39 22.72 -6.21
C PRO A 86 27.45 23.56 -6.97
N GLY A 87 27.64 23.36 -8.27
CA GLY A 87 28.75 23.90 -9.05
C GLY A 87 28.53 23.77 -10.55
N LEU A 88 29.33 24.49 -11.34
CA LEU A 88 29.19 24.53 -12.81
C LEU A 88 29.93 23.38 -13.52
N GLU A 89 30.73 22.62 -12.79
CA GLU A 89 31.50 21.51 -13.33
C GLU A 89 30.62 20.35 -13.79
N TYR A 90 31.12 19.60 -14.79
CA TYR A 90 30.41 18.47 -15.39
C TYR A 90 29.93 17.44 -14.36
N ALA A 91 30.74 17.14 -13.33
CA ALA A 91 30.38 16.18 -12.30
C ALA A 91 29.17 16.65 -11.46
N SER A 92 29.08 17.95 -11.19
CA SER A 92 28.00 18.56 -10.42
C SER A 92 26.68 18.55 -11.19
N GLN A 93 26.74 18.93 -12.47
CA GLN A 93 25.57 18.87 -13.36
C GLN A 93 25.08 17.45 -13.57
N GLY A 94 25.98 16.50 -13.84
CA GLY A 94 25.64 15.09 -14.03
C GLY A 94 25.08 14.43 -12.75
N ASN A 95 25.52 14.87 -11.57
CA ASN A 95 24.93 14.41 -10.32
C ASN A 95 23.51 14.98 -10.12
N ALA A 96 23.31 16.27 -10.38
CA ALA A 96 21.98 16.88 -10.31
C ALA A 96 20.99 16.23 -11.28
N GLU A 97 21.43 15.91 -12.50
CA GLU A 97 20.60 15.20 -13.47
C GLU A 97 20.16 13.81 -12.97
N LYS A 98 21.07 13.06 -12.34
CA LYS A 98 20.74 11.76 -11.72
C LYS A 98 19.79 11.90 -10.53
N VAL A 99 19.99 12.92 -9.70
CA VAL A 99 19.08 13.21 -8.59
C VAL A 99 17.68 13.51 -9.12
N ARG A 100 17.57 14.38 -10.13
CA ARG A 100 16.29 14.70 -10.77
C ARG A 100 15.61 13.49 -11.38
N SER A 101 16.33 12.66 -12.14
CA SER A 101 15.76 11.47 -12.75
C SER A 101 15.29 10.46 -11.71
N SER A 102 16.05 10.27 -10.62
CA SER A 102 15.60 9.45 -9.49
C SER A 102 14.36 10.02 -8.79
N GLY A 103 14.26 11.35 -8.67
CA GLY A 103 13.09 12.04 -8.12
C GLY A 103 11.84 11.80 -8.96
N VAL A 104 11.95 11.83 -10.29
CA VAL A 104 10.85 11.51 -11.20
C VAL A 104 10.37 10.07 -11.03
N ALA A 105 11.30 9.11 -11.04
CA ALA A 105 10.97 7.69 -10.86
C ALA A 105 10.33 7.40 -9.48
N LEU A 106 10.84 8.04 -8.43
CA LEU A 106 10.27 7.94 -7.09
C LEU A 106 8.84 8.51 -7.06
N ARG A 107 8.63 9.69 -7.64
CA ARG A 107 7.30 10.33 -7.67
C ARG A 107 6.27 9.46 -8.37
N GLU A 108 6.63 8.88 -9.52
CA GLU A 108 5.76 7.96 -10.25
C GLU A 108 5.38 6.74 -9.39
N THR A 109 6.38 6.12 -8.74
CA THR A 109 6.14 4.96 -7.86
C THR A 109 5.23 5.31 -6.69
N LEU A 110 5.44 6.48 -6.06
CA LEU A 110 4.61 6.95 -4.95
C LEU A 110 3.16 7.19 -5.37
N SER A 111 2.96 7.78 -6.56
CA SER A 111 1.64 8.00 -7.12
C SER A 111 0.89 6.69 -7.38
N GLN A 112 1.55 5.71 -8.00
CA GLN A 112 0.99 4.36 -8.23
C GLN A 112 0.60 3.67 -6.92
N ARG A 113 1.45 3.77 -5.90
CA ARG A 113 1.18 3.20 -4.57
C ARG A 113 0.00 3.89 -3.88
N ALA A 114 -0.09 5.22 -3.95
CA ALA A 114 -1.22 5.96 -3.41
C ALA A 114 -2.54 5.52 -4.07
N GLN A 115 -2.55 5.38 -5.39
CA GLN A 115 -3.73 4.92 -6.14
C GLN A 115 -4.13 3.49 -5.78
N TYR A 116 -3.17 2.58 -5.68
CA TYR A 116 -3.42 1.21 -5.25
C TYR A 116 -4.07 1.18 -3.85
N CYS A 117 -3.54 1.97 -2.91
CA CYS A 117 -4.09 2.03 -1.56
C CYS A 117 -5.54 2.55 -1.53
N ARG A 118 -5.85 3.60 -2.33
CA ARG A 118 -7.23 4.09 -2.47
C ARG A 118 -8.16 3.02 -3.03
N THR A 119 -7.71 2.31 -4.07
CA THR A 119 -8.48 1.21 -4.68
C THR A 119 -8.78 0.11 -3.66
N MET A 120 -7.82 -0.24 -2.80
CA MET A 120 -8.05 -1.22 -1.74
C MET A 120 -9.02 -0.69 -0.69
N ALA A 121 -8.88 0.57 -0.26
CA ALA A 121 -9.80 1.19 0.68
C ALA A 121 -11.25 1.16 0.16
N GLU A 122 -11.46 1.48 -1.11
CA GLU A 122 -12.77 1.41 -1.76
C GLU A 122 -13.36 -0.01 -1.73
N ARG A 123 -12.58 -1.03 -2.11
CA ARG A 123 -13.03 -2.43 -2.06
C ARG A 123 -13.47 -2.87 -0.67
N PHE A 124 -12.77 -2.45 0.38
CA PHE A 124 -13.14 -2.77 1.75
C PHE A 124 -14.39 -2.00 2.21
N ARG A 125 -14.60 -0.75 1.76
CA ARG A 125 -15.85 -0.01 2.01
C ARG A 125 -17.04 -0.64 1.30
N GLU A 126 -16.87 -1.05 0.04
CA GLU A 126 -17.89 -1.77 -0.72
C GLU A 126 -18.26 -3.09 -0.04
N ALA A 127 -17.26 -3.85 0.41
CA ALA A 127 -17.49 -5.06 1.19
C ALA A 127 -18.27 -4.73 2.49
N SER A 128 -17.85 -3.74 3.28
CA SER A 128 -18.56 -3.35 4.50
C SER A 128 -20.02 -2.94 4.23
N GLY A 129 -20.28 -2.17 3.17
CA GLY A 129 -21.64 -1.78 2.77
C GLY A 129 -22.52 -2.97 2.36
N ALA A 130 -21.95 -3.94 1.63
CA ALA A 130 -22.67 -5.16 1.26
C ALA A 130 -23.08 -5.99 2.49
N TYR A 131 -22.27 -6.00 3.56
CA TYR A 131 -22.61 -6.70 4.80
C TYR A 131 -23.78 -6.05 5.51
N LEU A 132 -23.76 -4.72 5.67
CA LEU A 132 -24.83 -3.99 6.33
C LEU A 132 -26.17 -4.21 5.61
N ASN A 133 -26.17 -4.19 4.28
CA ASN A 133 -27.38 -4.46 3.49
C ASN A 133 -27.91 -5.89 3.70
N GLN A 134 -27.03 -6.90 3.76
CA GLN A 134 -27.45 -8.28 4.01
C GLN A 134 -28.01 -8.48 5.43
N GLU A 135 -27.44 -7.83 6.45
CA GLU A 135 -28.00 -7.85 7.80
C GLU A 135 -29.37 -7.16 7.87
N ASP A 136 -29.52 -6.01 7.19
CA ASP A 136 -30.80 -5.29 7.13
C ASP A 136 -31.89 -6.12 6.41
N GLU A 137 -31.56 -6.78 5.30
CA GLU A 137 -32.46 -7.68 4.58
C GLU A 137 -32.89 -8.86 5.48
N ALA A 138 -31.94 -9.54 6.12
CA ALA A 138 -32.23 -10.64 7.04
C ALA A 138 -33.10 -10.18 8.23
N SER A 139 -32.83 -9.01 8.79
CA SER A 139 -33.64 -8.44 9.88
C SER A 139 -35.07 -8.10 9.44
N THR A 140 -35.24 -7.69 8.18
CA THR A 140 -36.53 -7.36 7.59
C THR A 140 -37.35 -8.62 7.31
N GLU A 141 -36.72 -9.66 6.78
CA GLU A 141 -37.34 -10.98 6.59
C GLU A 141 -37.81 -11.56 7.92
N ILE A 142 -36.96 -11.57 8.95
CA ILE A 142 -37.33 -12.04 10.31
C ILE A 142 -38.51 -11.24 10.88
N ARG A 143 -38.53 -9.92 10.69
CA ARG A 143 -39.65 -9.09 11.15
C ARG A 143 -40.95 -9.37 10.38
N SER A 144 -40.84 -9.73 9.10
CA SER A 144 -42.00 -10.07 8.26
C SER A 144 -42.56 -11.47 8.56
N ASP A 145 -41.70 -12.42 8.95
CA ASP A 145 -42.10 -13.79 9.30
C ASP A 145 -42.43 -13.96 10.81
N GLY A 146 -41.88 -13.09 11.67
CA GLY A 146 -41.94 -13.17 13.14
C GLY A 146 -43.14 -12.50 13.82
N GLY A 147 -44.24 -12.28 13.10
CA GLY A 147 -45.55 -11.98 13.71
C GLY A 147 -46.39 -13.24 13.99
N LYS A 148 -45.84 -14.45 13.79
CA LYS A 148 -46.54 -15.73 13.96
C LYS A 148 -45.66 -16.74 14.68
N PHE A 149 -45.54 -16.60 15.99
CA PHE A 149 -45.27 -17.71 16.91
C PHE A 149 -46.29 -17.65 18.05
#